data_AF-A0AAW2JJN0-F1
#
_entry.id   AF-A0AAW2JJN0-F1
#
_cell.length_a   1.000
_cell.length_b   1.000
_cell.length_c   1.000
_cell.angle_alpha   90.00
_cell.angle_beta   90.00
_cell.angle_gamma   90.00
#
_symmetry.space_group_name_H-M   'P 1'
#
loop_
_entity.id
_entity.type
_entity.pdbx_description
1 polymer ?
#
loop_
_entity_poly.entity_id
_entity_poly.type
_entity_poly.pdbx_seq_one_letter_code
_entity_poly.pdbx_strand_id
1 'polypeptide(L)' 'FNNQTTIDEDGFVSYRRRNNPSNTVIINGVEIDNKWIVPYNRDLLVLFNAHINVEKCASPKSTKYMYKDTYKALTWLQL' A
#
# COMPACT_ATOMS: atom_id res chain seq x y z
N PHE A 1 11.55 -7.28 5.01
CA PHE A 1 10.52 -8.32 5.25
C PHE A 1 10.29 -8.37 6.75
N ASN A 2 9.03 -8.43 7.19
CA ASN A 2 8.66 -8.35 8.60
C ASN A 2 7.84 -9.58 8.97
N ASN A 3 8.15 -10.20 10.11
CA ASN A 3 7.44 -11.41 10.58
C ASN A 3 6.15 -11.10 11.35
N GLN A 4 5.95 -9.84 11.75
CA GLN A 4 4.75 -9.37 12.43
C GLN A 4 4.44 -7.93 12.03
N THR A 5 3.19 -7.52 12.25
CA THR A 5 2.77 -6.13 12.08
C THR A 5 3.10 -5.38 13.37
N THR A 6 3.89 -4.32 13.27
CA THR A 6 4.23 -3.45 14.41
C THR A 6 3.78 -2.02 14.13
N ILE A 7 3.51 -1.27 15.18
CA ILE A 7 3.22 0.17 15.12
C ILE A 7 4.37 0.87 15.83
N ASP A 8 4.98 1.86 15.19
CA ASP A 8 6.03 2.66 15.79
C ASP A 8 5.46 3.76 16.71
N GLU A 9 6.36 4.45 17.43
CA GLU A 9 6.01 5.54 18.35
C GLU A 9 5.35 6.74 17.63
N ASP A 10 5.68 6.92 16.35
CA ASP A 10 5.10 7.94 15.46
C ASP A 10 3.72 7.51 14.87
N GLY A 11 3.27 6.30 15.18
CA GLY A 11 1.98 5.75 14.76
C GLY A 11 1.94 5.15 13.36
N PHE A 12 3.08 5.02 12.67
CA PHE A 12 3.16 4.32 11.39
C PHE A 12 3.15 2.80 11.58
N VAL A 13 2.48 2.12 10.65
CA VAL A 13 2.33 0.66 10.67
C VAL A 13 3.36 0.03 9.76
N SER A 14 4.25 -0.76 10.37
CA SER A 14 5.11 -1.70 9.65
C SER A 14 4.40 -3.02 9.50
N TYR A 15 3.74 -3.22 8.35
CA TYR A 15 3.00 -4.46 8.08
C TYR A 15 3.91 -5.70 8.00
N ARG A 16 3.38 -6.84 8.44
CA ARG A 16 4.00 -8.16 8.22
C ARG A 16 4.17 -8.40 6.71
N ARG A 17 5.40 -8.66 6.26
CA ARG A 17 5.73 -9.07 4.88
C ARG A 17 6.56 -10.33 4.91
N ARG A 18 5.97 -11.45 4.47
CA ARG A 18 6.68 -12.74 4.34
C ARG A 18 7.70 -12.66 3.21
N ASN A 19 8.92 -13.12 3.48
CA ASN A 19 9.90 -13.34 2.43
C ASN A 19 9.50 -14.61 1.67
N ASN A 20 8.94 -14.43 0.46
CA ASN A 20 8.55 -15.54 -0.38
C ASN A 20 9.30 -15.41 -1.71
N PRO A 21 10.51 -15.99 -1.82
CA PRO A 21 11.38 -15.80 -2.98
C PRO A 21 10.78 -16.39 -4.27
N SER A 22 9.77 -17.26 -4.18
CA SER A 22 9.02 -17.78 -5.33
C SER A 22 8.00 -16.78 -5.91
N ASN A 23 7.77 -15.64 -5.25
CA ASN A 23 6.80 -14.62 -5.68
C ASN A 23 7.53 -13.35 -6.15
N THR A 24 8.48 -13.51 -7.08
CA THR A 24 9.10 -12.38 -7.77
C THR A 24 8.70 -12.38 -9.24
N VAL A 25 8.54 -11.18 -9.80
CA VAL A 25 8.15 -10.98 -11.20
C VAL A 25 9.12 -9.97 -11.80
N ILE A 26 9.61 -10.23 -13.02
CA ILE A 26 10.45 -9.27 -13.72
C ILE A 26 9.55 -8.33 -14.52
N ILE A 27 9.58 -7.03 -14.21
CA ILE A 27 8.89 -5.98 -14.96
C ILE A 27 9.96 -5.02 -15.49
N ASN A 28 10.03 -4.86 -16.82
CA ASN A 28 11.00 -3.98 -17.49
C ASN A 28 12.47 -4.25 -17.08
N GLY A 29 12.84 -5.51 -16.86
CA GLY A 29 14.20 -5.90 -16.43
C GLY A 29 14.49 -5.68 -14.95
N VAL A 30 13.51 -5.20 -14.16
CA VAL A 30 13.63 -5.06 -12.71
C VAL A 30 12.91 -6.22 -12.03
N GLU A 31 13.60 -6.90 -11.11
CA GLU A 31 12.98 -7.92 -10.26
C GLU A 31 12.12 -7.25 -9.19
N ILE A 32 10.81 -7.45 -9.30
CA ILE A 32 9.81 -6.94 -8.37
C ILE A 32 9.50 -8.04 -7.36
N ASP A 33 9.84 -7.79 -6.10
CA ASP A 33 9.50 -8.63 -4.95
C ASP A 33 8.28 -8.10 -4.18
N ASN A 34 7.83 -8.84 -3.15
CA ASN A 34 6.73 -8.43 -2.27
C ASN A 34 6.99 -7.10 -1.52
N LYS A 35 8.18 -6.47 -1.62
CA LYS A 35 8.41 -5.16 -1.01
C LYS A 35 7.77 -4.03 -1.81
N TRP A 36 7.56 -4.22 -3.10
CA TRP A 36 6.96 -3.23 -4.00
C TRP A 36 5.43 -3.29 -4.00
N ILE A 37 4.86 -4.38 -3.48
CA ILE A 37 3.41 -4.57 -3.44
C ILE A 37 2.84 -3.84 -2.22
N VAL A 38 1.86 -2.98 -2.49
CA VAL A 38 1.05 -2.34 -1.44
C VAL A 38 0.12 -3.41 -0.84
N PRO A 39 0.11 -3.61 0.48
CA PRO A 39 -0.80 -4.55 1.11
C PRO A 39 -2.26 -4.13 0.88
N TYR A 40 -3.09 -5.06 0.42
CA TYR A 40 -4.52 -4.85 0.19
C TYR A 40 -5.34 -5.86 0.98
N ASN A 41 -6.57 -5.48 1.32
CA ASN A 41 -7.54 -6.39 1.93
C ASN A 41 -8.31 -7.12 0.82
N ARG A 42 -8.25 -8.46 0.81
CA ARG A 42 -8.92 -9.29 -0.19
C ARG A 42 -10.44 -9.10 -0.20
N ASP A 43 -11.06 -8.95 0.97
CA ASP A 43 -12.51 -8.82 1.09
C ASP A 43 -12.97 -7.50 0.48
N LEU A 44 -12.22 -6.42 0.75
CA LEU A 44 -12.48 -5.10 0.15
C LEU A 44 -12.23 -5.10 -1.36
N LEU A 45 -11.18 -5.80 -1.81
CA LEU A 45 -10.89 -5.92 -3.24
C LEU A 45 -12.04 -6.58 -4.00
N VAL A 46 -12.58 -7.69 -3.47
CA VAL A 46 -13.69 -8.40 -4.09
C VAL A 46 -14.97 -7.58 -4.00
N LEU A 47 -15.24 -6.94 -2.86
CA LEU A 47 -16.46 -6.16 -2.63
C LEU A 47 -16.56 -4.94 -3.55
N PHE A 48 -15.46 -4.22 -3.75
CA PHE A 48 -15.44 -2.98 -4.54
C PHE A 48 -14.87 -3.13 -5.95
N ASN A 49 -14.41 -4.34 -6.30
CA ASN A 49 -13.68 -4.62 -7.54
C ASN A 49 -12.54 -3.61 -7.80
N ALA A 50 -11.85 -3.21 -6.74
CA ALA A 50 -10.85 -2.14 -6.77
C ALA A 50 -9.70 -2.47 -5.82
N HIS A 51 -8.48 -2.09 -6.20
CA HIS A 51 -7.30 -2.26 -5.35
C HIS A 51 -7.26 -1.15 -4.28
N ILE A 52 -7.91 -1.40 -3.14
CA ILE A 52 -8.01 -0.46 -2.02
C ILE A 52 -6.79 -0.60 -1.11
N ASN A 53 -6.04 0.50 -0.97
CA ASN A 53 -4.99 0.62 0.03
C ASN A 53 -5.60 0.96 1.40
N VAL A 54 -5.35 0.14 2.43
CA VAL A 54 -5.82 0.39 3.80
C VAL A 54 -4.62 0.77 4.66
N GLU A 55 -4.59 2.04 5.10
CA GLU A 55 -3.53 2.57 5.94
C GLU A 55 -4.09 3.13 7.24
N LYS A 56 -3.47 2.77 8.38
CA LYS A 56 -3.73 3.46 9.63
C LYS A 56 -3.04 4.83 9.58
N CYS A 57 -3.86 5.86 9.44
CA CYS A 57 -3.41 7.23 9.31
C CYS A 57 -3.32 7.88 10.70
N ALA A 58 -2.24 7.63 11.43
CA ALA A 58 -2.04 8.22 12.76
C ALA A 58 -1.23 9.54 12.70
N SER A 59 -0.53 9.81 11.60
CA SER A 59 0.33 10.99 11.46
C SER A 59 -0.26 12.04 10.51
N PRO A 60 -0.04 13.35 10.77
CA PRO A 60 -0.40 14.41 9.83
C PRO A 60 0.23 14.26 8.43
N LYS A 61 1.40 13.60 8.36
CA LYS A 61 2.08 13.31 7.09
C LYS A 61 1.27 12.31 6.26
N SER A 62 0.80 11.23 6.88
CA SER A 62 -0.06 10.23 6.23
C SER A 62 -1.34 10.87 5.70
N THR A 63 -1.95 11.78 6.47
CA THR A 63 -3.15 12.54 6.06
C THR A 63 -2.86 13.39 4.82
N LYS A 64 -1.73 14.10 4.80
CA LYS A 64 -1.30 14.90 3.62
C LYS A 64 -1.14 14.04 2.36
N TYR A 65 -0.60 12.83 2.50
CA TYR A 65 -0.45 11.91 1.37
C TYR A 65 -1.80 11.49 0.79
N MET A 66 -2.77 11.12 1.64
CA MET A 66 -4.12 10.77 1.20
C MET A 66 -4.76 11.92 0.42
N TYR A 67 -4.74 13.14 0.96
CA TYR A 67 -5.30 14.30 0.27
C TYR A 67 -4.61 14.56 -1.07
N LYS A 68 -3.29 14.48 -1.14
CA LYS A 68 -2.53 14.70 -2.37
C LYS A 68 -3.00 13.77 -3.50
N ASP A 69 -3.21 12.49 -3.21
CA ASP A 69 -3.62 11.52 -4.22
C ASP A 69 -5.10 11.66 -4.59
N THR A 70 -5.98 11.99 -3.64
CA THR A 70 -7.38 12.36 -3.93
C THR A 70 -7.47 13.57 -4.86
N TYR A 71 -6.68 14.62 -4.59
CA TYR A 71 -6.65 15.81 -5.45
C TYR A 71 -6.16 15.50 -6.86
N LYS A 72 -5.13 14.65 -7.01
CA LYS A 72 -4.70 14.21 -8.35
C LYS A 72 -5.80 13.43 -9.06
N ALA A 73 -6.44 12.48 -8.39
CA ALA A 73 -7.51 11.68 -8.97
C ALA A 73 -8.68 12.56 -9.44
N LEU A 74 -9.05 13.58 -8.66
CA LEU A 74 -10.03 14.59 -9.05
C LEU A 74 -9.61 15.37 -10.30
N THR A 75 -8.34 15.78 -10.41
CA THR A 75 -7.85 16.47 -11.62
C THR A 75 -7.85 15.57 -12.86
N TRP A 76 -7.64 14.26 -12.71
CA TRP A 76 -7.72 13.31 -13.84
C TRP A 76 -9.15 13.00 -14.28
N LEU A 77 -10.14 13.14 -13.39
CA LEU A 77 -11.56 12.92 -13.70
C LEU A 77 -12.23 14.12 -14.39
N GLN A 78 -11.57 15.28 -14.41
CA GLN A 78 -12.08 16.53 -15.01
C GLN A 78 -11.44 16.86 -16.39
N LEU A 79 -10.65 15.94 -16.94
CA LEU A 79 -10.04 15.99 -18.28
C LEU A 79 -10.53 14.80 -19.11
#